data_AF-M0AGZ3-F1
#
_entry.id   AF-M0AGZ3-F1
#
_cell.length_a   1.000
_cell.length_b   1.000
_cell.length_c   1.000
_cell.angle_alpha   90.00
_cell.angle_beta   90.00
_cell.angle_gamma   90.00
#
_symmetry.space_group_name_H-M   'P 1'
#
loop_
_entity.id
_entity.type
_entity.pdbx_description
1 polymer ?
#
loop_
_entity_poly.entity_id
_entity_poly.type
_entity_poly.pdbx_seq_one_letter_code
_entity_poly.pdbx_strand_id
1 'polypeptide(L)'
;MSTTEPEAEADDTDVAGAIEGETIDGTTLPRPFLVEGEGPVTVVRDRGEVTERTEGEVEISRRLETLEAFAMFWYYRDLRNWKRNAIREVLESSEDDEIRYVIDGEQLEQWDIQVDGRVGAFTGVAETMVGGEASDDFDAPNQRFLAYVENPSNRDVDEMALDLAKDLKVSSLWGPGARLAELAVRHSNREDLDHYAEALLEEVSN
;
A
#
# COMPACT_ATOMS: atom_id res chain seq x y z
N MET A 1 -1.65 56.03 -24.71
CA MET A 1 -1.48 55.46 -23.36
C MET A 1 -2.12 54.10 -23.42
N SER A 2 -1.31 53.08 -23.67
CA SER A 2 -1.78 51.69 -23.79
C SER A 2 -1.76 51.08 -22.40
N THR A 3 -2.93 50.65 -21.96
CA THR A 3 -3.19 50.00 -20.69
C THR A 3 -2.71 48.56 -20.77
N THR A 4 -1.90 48.16 -19.81
CA THR A 4 -1.41 46.80 -19.57
C THR A 4 -2.59 45.84 -19.36
N GLU A 5 -2.65 44.76 -20.14
CA GLU A 5 -3.49 43.58 -19.90
C GLU A 5 -2.97 42.83 -18.67
N PRO A 6 -3.82 42.44 -17.70
CA PRO A 6 -3.44 41.42 -16.73
C PRO A 6 -3.51 40.03 -17.37
N GLU A 7 -2.44 39.26 -17.16
CA GLU A 7 -2.31 37.84 -17.51
C GLU A 7 -3.41 37.02 -16.81
N ALA A 8 -3.95 36.05 -17.54
CA ALA A 8 -4.99 35.15 -17.08
C ALA A 8 -4.47 34.27 -15.93
N GLU A 9 -5.06 34.45 -14.75
CA GLU A 9 -5.00 33.48 -13.66
C GLU A 9 -5.59 32.15 -14.14
N ALA A 10 -4.81 31.08 -14.02
CA ALA A 10 -5.30 29.73 -14.19
C ALA A 10 -6.21 29.42 -12.99
N ASP A 11 -7.46 29.11 -13.32
CA ASP A 11 -8.56 28.78 -12.42
C ASP A 11 -8.21 27.50 -11.63
N ASP A 12 -7.60 27.66 -10.46
CA ASP A 12 -7.50 26.62 -9.42
C ASP A 12 -8.90 26.45 -8.84
N THR A 13 -9.74 25.71 -9.56
CA THR A 13 -11.08 25.40 -9.11
C THR A 13 -11.00 24.46 -7.91
N ASP A 14 -11.19 25.08 -6.74
CA ASP A 14 -11.72 24.53 -5.50
C ASP A 14 -12.57 23.26 -5.70
N VAL A 15 -12.10 22.14 -5.17
CA VAL A 15 -12.96 21.08 -4.65
C VAL A 15 -12.41 20.66 -3.28
N ALA A 16 -12.56 21.56 -2.32
CA ALA A 16 -12.45 21.24 -0.90
C ALA A 16 -13.69 20.45 -0.48
N GLY A 17 -13.58 19.12 -0.50
CA GLY A 17 -14.43 18.24 0.29
C GLY A 17 -13.69 17.97 1.60
N ALA A 18 -14.13 18.60 2.69
CA ALA A 18 -13.63 18.33 4.03
C ALA A 18 -13.88 16.84 4.36
N ILE A 19 -12.81 16.08 4.57
CA ILE A 19 -12.88 14.78 5.22
C ILE A 19 -12.39 15.02 6.64
N GLU A 20 -13.34 15.16 7.56
CA GLU A 20 -13.11 15.00 9.00
C GLU A 20 -12.41 13.65 9.22
N GLY A 21 -11.45 13.57 10.15
CA GLY A 21 -10.71 12.35 10.46
C GLY A 21 -11.62 11.15 10.74
N GLU A 22 -11.94 10.41 9.69
CA GLU A 22 -12.82 9.25 9.68
C GLU A 22 -11.95 8.06 10.10
N THR A 23 -12.39 7.32 11.12
CA THR A 23 -12.00 5.91 11.25
C THR A 23 -12.15 5.30 9.87
N ILE A 24 -11.07 4.81 9.24
CA ILE A 24 -11.15 4.23 7.89
C ILE A 24 -12.28 3.21 7.90
N ASP A 25 -13.41 3.59 7.30
CA ASP A 25 -14.64 2.80 7.32
C ASP A 25 -14.34 1.58 6.46
N GLY A 26 -14.29 0.39 7.07
CA GLY A 26 -13.74 -0.76 6.37
C GLY A 26 -13.52 -2.01 7.21
N THR A 27 -13.35 -3.13 6.51
CA THR A 27 -13.13 -4.44 7.11
C THR A 27 -11.72 -4.51 7.70
N THR A 28 -11.61 -4.59 9.02
CA THR A 28 -10.31 -4.63 9.72
C THR A 28 -9.56 -5.92 9.42
N LEU A 29 -8.26 -5.81 9.10
CA LEU A 29 -7.37 -6.95 8.93
C LEU A 29 -6.84 -7.45 10.27
N PRO A 30 -6.80 -8.77 10.52
CA PRO A 30 -6.25 -9.32 11.76
C PRO A 30 -4.75 -9.05 11.90
N ARG A 31 -4.05 -8.85 10.78
CA ARG A 31 -2.61 -8.60 10.70
C ARG A 31 -2.32 -7.58 9.59
N PRO A 32 -1.90 -6.35 9.92
CA PRO A 32 -1.72 -5.30 8.93
C PRO A 32 -0.38 -5.40 8.18
N PHE A 33 -0.33 -4.73 7.03
CA PHE A 33 0.90 -4.44 6.30
C PHE A 33 1.50 -3.12 6.77
N LEU A 34 2.78 -2.91 6.49
CA LEU A 34 3.49 -1.66 6.75
C LEU A 34 3.87 -1.03 5.42
N VAL A 35 3.51 0.23 5.22
CA VAL A 35 3.99 1.06 4.12
C VAL A 35 5.05 2.00 4.67
N GLU A 36 6.24 1.92 4.11
CA GLU A 36 7.36 2.79 4.43
C GLU A 36 7.67 3.62 3.19
N GLY A 37 7.84 4.92 3.36
CA GLY A 37 8.24 5.81 2.28
C GLY A 37 9.12 6.92 2.82
N GLU A 38 10.18 7.24 2.08
CA GLU A 38 11.09 8.31 2.43
C GLU A 38 11.49 9.11 1.18
N GLY A 39 11.73 10.40 1.36
CA GLY A 39 12.29 11.21 0.29
C GLY A 39 12.11 12.72 0.45
N PRO A 40 12.63 13.48 -0.53
CA PRO A 40 12.58 14.93 -0.50
C PRO A 40 11.18 15.46 -0.80
N VAL A 41 10.78 16.53 -0.10
CA VAL A 41 9.50 17.21 -0.28
C VAL A 41 9.69 18.72 -0.22
N THR A 42 8.75 19.43 -0.84
CA THR A 42 8.48 20.83 -0.52
C THR A 42 7.36 20.88 0.51
N VAL A 43 7.70 21.27 1.74
CA VAL A 43 6.72 21.49 2.81
C VAL A 43 6.09 22.86 2.61
N VAL A 44 4.78 22.89 2.44
CA VAL A 44 3.95 24.08 2.35
C VAL A 44 3.23 24.24 3.68
N ARG A 45 3.44 25.37 4.36
CA ARG A 45 2.77 25.69 5.62
C ARG A 45 1.89 26.91 5.43
N ASP A 46 0.60 26.76 5.71
CA ASP A 46 -0.36 27.85 5.64
C ASP A 46 -0.59 28.44 7.04
N ARG A 47 -0.23 29.72 7.18
CA ARG A 47 -0.39 30.51 8.42
C ARG A 47 -1.35 31.66 8.20
N GLY A 48 -2.58 31.33 7.80
CA GLY A 48 -3.62 32.32 7.49
C GLY A 48 -3.34 33.05 6.18
N GLU A 49 -2.77 34.26 6.24
CA GLU A 49 -2.47 35.08 5.05
C GLU A 49 -1.08 34.78 4.44
N VAL A 50 -0.29 33.91 5.07
CA VAL A 50 1.08 33.61 4.64
C VAL A 50 1.24 32.13 4.34
N THR A 51 1.62 31.81 3.11
CA THR A 51 2.07 30.47 2.71
C THR A 51 3.59 30.44 2.68
N GLU A 52 4.19 29.59 3.53
CA GLU A 52 5.63 29.36 3.60
C GLU A 52 5.99 28.07 2.86
N ARG A 53 7.02 28.10 2.01
CA ARG A 53 7.53 26.92 1.29
C ARG A 53 8.97 26.64 1.69
N THR A 54 9.25 25.40 2.09
CA THR A 54 10.59 24.98 2.53
C THR A 54 10.92 23.58 2.02
N GLU A 55 12.12 23.39 1.50
CA GLU A 55 12.63 22.06 1.16
C GLU A 55 12.89 21.25 2.43
N GLY A 56 12.56 19.96 2.39
CA GLY A 56 12.79 19.04 3.49
C GLY A 56 12.85 17.61 3.01
N GLU A 57 13.06 16.71 3.96
CA GLU A 57 13.03 15.26 3.77
C GLU A 57 12.06 14.70 4.81
N VAL A 58 11.24 13.74 4.38
CA VAL A 58 10.25 13.09 5.24
C VAL A 58 10.43 11.59 5.18
N GLU A 59 10.20 10.95 6.32
CA GLU A 59 10.10 9.51 6.47
C GLU A 59 8.72 9.21 7.04
N ILE A 60 7.97 8.34 6.37
CA ILE A 60 6.58 8.03 6.69
C ILE A 60 6.45 6.52 6.83
N SER A 61 5.76 6.13 7.90
CA SER A 61 5.39 4.74 8.17
C SER A 61 3.89 4.68 8.44
N ARG A 62 3.14 4.00 7.56
CA ARG A 62 1.67 3.82 7.64
C ARG A 62 1.32 2.34 7.71
N ARG A 63 0.38 1.98 8.59
CA ARG A 63 -0.17 0.61 8.62
C ARG A 63 -1.38 0.51 7.69
N LEU A 64 -1.43 -0.55 6.89
CA LEU A 64 -2.64 -0.91 6.14
C LEU A 64 -3.48 -1.82 7.04
N GLU A 65 -4.41 -1.21 7.78
CA GLU A 65 -5.19 -1.90 8.82
C GLU A 65 -6.53 -2.44 8.33
N THR A 66 -6.97 -2.03 7.14
CA THR A 66 -8.25 -2.45 6.56
C THR A 66 -8.06 -3.12 5.20
N LEU A 67 -9.04 -3.94 4.81
CA LEU A 67 -9.09 -4.63 3.53
C LEU A 67 -9.16 -3.62 2.37
N GLU A 68 -9.84 -2.49 2.58
CA GLU A 68 -10.00 -1.38 1.63
C GLU A 68 -8.66 -0.67 1.42
N ALA A 69 -7.92 -0.39 2.50
CA ALA A 69 -6.58 0.18 2.40
C ALA A 69 -5.62 -0.76 1.66
N PHE A 70 -5.69 -2.07 1.94
CA PHE A 70 -4.95 -3.07 1.18
C PHE A 70 -5.35 -3.09 -0.31
N ALA A 71 -6.66 -3.05 -0.60
CA ALA A 71 -7.19 -3.07 -1.96
C ALA A 71 -6.73 -1.86 -2.78
N MET A 72 -6.61 -0.70 -2.14
CA MET A 72 -6.12 0.52 -2.78
C MET A 72 -4.66 0.38 -3.21
N PHE A 73 -3.78 -0.08 -2.32
CA PHE A 73 -2.37 -0.34 -2.66
C PHE A 73 -2.20 -1.51 -3.65
N TRP A 74 -3.11 -2.49 -3.61
CA TRP A 74 -3.14 -3.56 -4.59
C TRP A 74 -3.45 -3.00 -5.96
N TYR A 75 -4.41 -2.08 -6.08
CA TYR A 75 -4.75 -1.42 -7.33
C TYR A 75 -3.59 -0.58 -7.89
N TYR A 76 -2.90 0.19 -7.04
CA TYR A 76 -1.78 1.01 -7.48
C TYR A 76 -0.68 0.23 -8.19
N ARG A 77 -0.43 -1.01 -7.77
CA ARG A 77 0.64 -1.85 -8.32
C ARG A 77 0.58 -2.01 -9.86
N ASP A 78 -0.62 -1.95 -10.43
CA ASP A 78 -0.87 -2.20 -11.85
C ASP A 78 -0.83 -0.89 -12.67
N LEU A 79 -0.73 0.26 -12.01
CA LEU A 79 -0.71 1.57 -12.65
C LEU A 79 0.67 1.93 -13.18
N ARG A 80 0.71 2.55 -14.36
CA ARG A 80 1.94 3.12 -14.92
C ARG A 80 2.60 4.14 -13.98
N ASN A 81 1.78 4.89 -13.23
CA ASN A 81 2.21 5.90 -12.26
C ASN A 81 2.07 5.39 -10.82
N TRP A 82 2.25 4.10 -10.56
CA TRP A 82 2.06 3.50 -9.23
C TRP A 82 2.80 4.27 -8.13
N LYS A 83 4.07 4.65 -8.38
CA LYS A 83 4.93 5.32 -7.39
C LYS A 83 4.32 6.65 -6.92
N ARG A 84 3.87 7.48 -7.87
CA ARG A 84 3.19 8.74 -7.56
C ARG A 84 1.92 8.54 -6.76
N ASN A 85 1.09 7.55 -7.13
CA ASN A 85 -0.17 7.30 -6.42
C ASN A 85 0.07 6.80 -4.99
N ALA A 86 1.01 5.88 -4.81
CA ALA A 86 1.37 5.36 -3.49
C ALA A 86 1.94 6.46 -2.57
N ILE A 87 2.84 7.31 -3.10
CA ILE A 87 3.43 8.42 -2.34
C ILE A 87 2.36 9.44 -1.95
N ARG A 88 1.51 9.82 -2.91
CA ARG A 88 0.41 10.76 -2.64
C ARG A 88 -0.51 10.23 -1.54
N GLU A 89 -0.92 8.96 -1.62
CA GLU A 89 -1.78 8.33 -0.62
C GLU A 89 -1.17 8.34 0.79
N VAL A 90 0.14 8.07 0.94
CA VAL A 90 0.78 8.13 2.27
C VAL A 90 1.01 9.56 2.76
N LEU A 91 1.32 10.50 1.86
CA LEU A 91 1.50 11.91 2.20
C LEU A 91 0.18 12.54 2.63
N GLU A 92 -0.89 12.39 1.84
CA GLU A 92 -2.23 12.92 2.15
C GLU A 92 -2.71 12.44 3.52
N SER A 93 -2.42 11.19 3.89
CA SER A 93 -2.75 10.66 5.23
C SER A 93 -1.92 11.23 6.39
N SER A 94 -0.85 11.96 6.08
CA SER A 94 0.06 12.60 7.04
C SER A 94 -0.03 14.13 7.02
N GLU A 95 -0.87 14.70 6.15
CA GLU A 95 -1.15 16.13 6.05
C GLU A 95 -2.24 16.55 7.04
N ASP A 96 -2.28 17.84 7.36
CA ASP A 96 -3.32 18.47 8.18
C ASP A 96 -3.70 19.84 7.60
N ASP A 97 -4.58 20.57 8.28
CA ASP A 97 -5.05 21.88 7.83
C ASP A 97 -3.92 22.94 7.73
N GLU A 98 -2.76 22.72 8.36
CA GLU A 98 -1.64 23.67 8.42
C GLU A 98 -0.46 23.25 7.55
N ILE A 99 -0.30 21.96 7.25
CA ILE A 99 0.87 21.40 6.56
C ILE A 99 0.44 20.53 5.37
N ARG A 100 0.97 20.90 4.20
CA ARG A 100 0.86 20.13 2.95
C ARG A 100 2.23 19.80 2.38
N TYR A 101 2.39 18.61 1.80
CA TYR A 101 3.58 18.18 1.11
C TYR A 101 3.39 18.24 -0.41
N VAL A 102 4.36 18.83 -1.10
CA VAL A 102 4.38 18.89 -2.56
C VAL A 102 5.65 18.24 -3.06
N ILE A 103 5.50 17.34 -4.04
CA ILE A 103 6.62 16.68 -4.72
C ILE A 103 6.61 17.06 -6.20
N ASP A 104 7.74 17.55 -6.70
CA ASP A 104 7.95 17.71 -8.14
C ASP A 104 8.42 16.41 -8.81
N GLY A 105 8.73 16.46 -10.11
CA GLY A 105 9.17 15.29 -10.87
C GLY A 105 10.55 14.77 -10.47
N GLU A 106 11.47 15.65 -10.11
CA GLU A 106 12.84 15.28 -9.71
C GLU A 106 12.83 14.69 -8.28
N GLN A 107 12.05 15.28 -7.38
CA GLN A 107 11.80 14.75 -6.05
C GLN A 107 11.16 13.36 -6.11
N LEU A 108 10.14 13.18 -6.95
CA LEU A 108 9.46 11.89 -7.13
C LEU A 108 10.41 10.75 -7.56
N GLU A 109 11.42 11.05 -8.38
CA GLU A 109 12.41 10.07 -8.79
C GLU A 109 13.28 9.59 -7.62
N GLN A 110 13.59 10.49 -6.69
CA GLN A 110 14.45 10.24 -5.52
C GLN A 110 13.73 9.54 -4.37
N TRP A 111 12.41 9.61 -4.30
CA TRP A 111 11.63 8.93 -3.27
C TRP A 111 11.82 7.42 -3.29
N ASP A 112 11.84 6.79 -2.12
CA ASP A 112 11.63 5.35 -1.98
C ASP A 112 10.26 5.10 -1.33
N ILE A 113 9.55 4.06 -1.79
CA ILE A 113 8.28 3.66 -1.19
C ILE A 113 8.02 2.17 -1.40
N GLN A 114 7.65 1.50 -0.32
CA GLN A 114 7.38 0.08 -0.32
C GLN A 114 6.30 -0.29 0.70
N VAL A 115 5.45 -1.23 0.33
CA VAL A 115 4.56 -1.97 1.21
C VAL A 115 5.26 -3.27 1.56
N ASP A 116 5.65 -3.43 2.82
CA ASP A 116 6.19 -4.67 3.34
C ASP A 116 5.18 -5.37 4.26
N GLY A 117 5.24 -6.70 4.25
CA GLY A 117 4.37 -7.55 5.03
C GLY A 117 5.06 -8.86 5.37
N ARG A 118 5.02 -9.23 6.65
CA ARG A 118 5.38 -10.59 7.06
C ARG A 118 4.36 -11.57 6.46
N VAL A 119 4.76 -12.84 6.32
CA VAL A 119 3.89 -13.94 5.87
C VAL A 119 2.51 -13.91 6.54
N GLY A 120 2.48 -13.64 7.85
CA GLY A 120 1.25 -13.55 8.62
C GLY A 120 0.26 -12.49 8.10
N ALA A 121 0.72 -11.36 7.55
CA ALA A 121 -0.15 -10.33 6.99
C ALA A 121 -0.89 -10.81 5.73
N PHE A 122 -0.22 -11.59 4.87
CA PHE A 122 -0.85 -12.25 3.72
C PHE A 122 -1.90 -13.27 4.16
N THR A 123 -1.57 -14.11 5.15
CA THR A 123 -2.54 -15.03 5.75
C THR A 123 -3.72 -14.27 6.34
N GLY A 124 -3.49 -13.12 6.99
CA GLY A 124 -4.56 -12.32 7.58
C GLY A 124 -5.56 -11.79 6.56
N VAL A 125 -5.08 -11.28 5.41
CA VAL A 125 -5.96 -10.87 4.30
C VAL A 125 -6.75 -12.06 3.76
N ALA A 126 -6.12 -13.22 3.60
CA ALA A 126 -6.78 -14.42 3.14
C ALA A 126 -7.83 -14.95 4.16
N GLU A 127 -7.54 -14.89 5.46
CA GLU A 127 -8.49 -15.23 6.54
C GLU A 127 -9.74 -14.35 6.46
N THR A 128 -9.57 -13.03 6.30
CA THR A 128 -10.69 -12.08 6.16
C THR A 128 -11.57 -12.39 4.94
N MET A 129 -10.96 -12.71 3.80
CA MET A 129 -11.69 -13.07 2.57
C MET A 129 -12.42 -14.42 2.69
N VAL A 130 -11.72 -15.47 3.13
CA VAL A 130 -12.29 -16.83 3.24
C VAL A 130 -13.34 -16.91 4.35
N GLY A 131 -13.16 -16.17 5.44
CA GLY A 131 -14.11 -16.07 6.53
C GLY A 131 -15.41 -15.34 6.17
N GLY A 132 -15.46 -14.68 5.00
CA GLY A 132 -16.59 -13.85 4.59
C GLY A 132 -16.77 -12.63 5.50
N GLU A 133 -15.68 -12.12 6.06
CA GLU A 133 -15.70 -10.96 6.97
C GLU A 133 -15.74 -9.64 6.19
N ALA A 134 -15.45 -9.66 4.89
CA ALA A 134 -15.61 -8.51 4.01
C ALA A 134 -17.08 -8.04 4.00
N SER A 135 -17.28 -6.73 4.18
CA SER A 135 -18.60 -6.11 4.09
C SER A 135 -19.31 -6.47 2.77
N ASP A 136 -20.63 -6.67 2.82
CA ASP A 136 -21.46 -6.86 1.62
C ASP A 136 -21.39 -5.64 0.66
N ASP A 137 -21.06 -4.47 1.20
CA ASP A 137 -20.87 -3.22 0.45
C ASP A 137 -19.38 -2.97 0.09
N PHE A 138 -18.51 -3.96 0.23
CA PHE A 138 -17.09 -3.83 -0.12
C PHE A 138 -16.92 -3.55 -1.62
N ASP A 139 -16.48 -2.34 -1.95
CA ASP A 139 -16.09 -1.96 -3.30
C ASP A 139 -14.58 -1.72 -3.36
N ALA A 140 -13.89 -2.51 -4.18
CA ALA A 140 -12.47 -2.33 -4.43
C ALA A 140 -12.25 -1.63 -5.77
N PRO A 141 -11.23 -0.76 -5.87
CA PRO A 141 -10.91 -0.06 -7.12
C PRO A 141 -10.45 -1.00 -8.26
N ASN A 142 -10.32 -2.31 -7.99
CA ASN A 142 -9.81 -3.30 -8.92
C ASN A 142 -10.68 -4.57 -8.95
N GLN A 143 -11.29 -4.87 -10.11
CA GLN A 143 -12.14 -6.06 -10.30
C GLN A 143 -11.41 -7.39 -10.06
N ARG A 144 -10.11 -7.46 -10.33
CA ARG A 144 -9.33 -8.68 -10.06
C ARG A 144 -9.19 -8.90 -8.55
N PHE A 145 -9.11 -7.83 -7.77
CA PHE A 145 -9.11 -7.95 -6.31
C PHE A 145 -10.49 -8.36 -5.79
N LEU A 146 -11.57 -7.79 -6.32
CA LEU A 146 -12.94 -8.25 -6.01
C LEU A 146 -13.11 -9.75 -6.23
N ALA A 147 -12.60 -10.30 -7.33
CA ALA A 147 -12.64 -11.74 -7.59
C ALA A 147 -11.86 -12.60 -6.58
N TYR A 148 -10.87 -12.04 -5.86
CA TYR A 148 -10.25 -12.72 -4.71
C TYR A 148 -11.18 -12.73 -3.51
N VAL A 149 -11.80 -11.57 -3.20
CA VAL A 149 -12.73 -11.41 -2.08
C VAL A 149 -13.97 -12.29 -2.24
N GLU A 150 -14.57 -12.32 -3.42
CA GLU A 150 -15.72 -13.19 -3.73
C GLU A 150 -15.42 -14.68 -3.60
N ASN A 151 -14.13 -15.06 -3.74
CA ASN A 151 -13.63 -16.42 -3.68
C ASN A 151 -14.52 -17.48 -4.38
N PRO A 152 -14.89 -17.31 -5.66
CA PRO A 152 -15.90 -18.16 -6.31
C PRO A 152 -15.46 -19.62 -6.47
N SER A 153 -14.15 -19.89 -6.35
CA SER A 153 -13.58 -21.25 -6.42
C SER A 153 -13.50 -21.92 -5.04
N ASN A 154 -13.95 -21.26 -3.97
CA ASN A 154 -13.89 -21.75 -2.59
C ASN A 154 -12.48 -22.19 -2.20
N ARG A 155 -11.48 -21.37 -2.55
CA ARG A 155 -10.08 -21.57 -2.16
C ARG A 155 -9.94 -21.46 -0.65
N ASP A 156 -9.02 -22.24 -0.08
CA ASP A 156 -8.68 -22.10 1.33
C ASP A 156 -7.71 -20.92 1.58
N VAL A 157 -7.40 -20.69 2.87
CA VAL A 157 -6.55 -19.57 3.30
C VAL A 157 -5.13 -19.67 2.72
N ASP A 158 -4.55 -20.87 2.65
CA ASP A 158 -3.18 -21.07 2.17
C ASP A 158 -3.12 -20.86 0.65
N GLU A 159 -4.07 -21.41 -0.09
CA GLU A 159 -4.19 -21.21 -1.54
C GLU A 159 -4.34 -19.73 -1.89
N MET A 160 -5.19 -19.01 -1.15
CA MET A 160 -5.42 -17.59 -1.37
C MET A 160 -4.22 -16.73 -1.00
N ALA A 161 -3.60 -16.96 0.16
CA ALA A 161 -2.39 -16.26 0.58
C ALA A 161 -1.25 -16.47 -0.44
N LEU A 162 -1.10 -17.69 -0.96
CA LEU A 162 -0.12 -18.02 -1.98
C LEU A 162 -0.37 -17.25 -3.28
N ASP A 163 -1.61 -17.18 -3.74
CA ASP A 163 -1.96 -16.48 -4.98
C ASP A 163 -1.79 -14.96 -4.86
N LEU A 164 -2.19 -14.37 -3.73
CA LEU A 164 -1.93 -12.96 -3.42
C LEU A 164 -0.42 -12.66 -3.44
N ALA A 165 0.39 -13.49 -2.79
CA ALA A 165 1.84 -13.33 -2.75
C ALA A 165 2.48 -13.46 -4.15
N LYS A 166 2.04 -14.43 -4.97
CA LYS A 166 2.50 -14.59 -6.36
C LYS A 166 2.21 -13.38 -7.23
N ASP A 167 1.04 -12.77 -7.05
CA ASP A 167 0.64 -11.59 -7.80
C ASP A 167 1.40 -10.35 -7.34
N LEU A 168 1.74 -10.24 -6.06
CA LEU A 168 2.38 -9.06 -5.50
C LEU A 168 3.89 -9.02 -5.68
N LYS A 169 4.57 -10.18 -5.66
CA LYS A 169 6.04 -10.25 -5.74
C LYS A 169 6.67 -9.68 -7.01
N VAL A 170 5.88 -9.48 -8.06
CA VAL A 170 6.34 -8.90 -9.33
C VAL A 170 6.28 -7.37 -9.31
N SER A 171 5.55 -6.79 -8.36
CA SER A 171 5.47 -5.36 -8.16
C SER A 171 6.65 -4.87 -7.33
N SER A 172 7.29 -3.78 -7.77
CA SER A 172 8.29 -3.06 -6.97
C SER A 172 7.69 -2.44 -5.71
N LEU A 173 6.38 -2.17 -5.69
CA LEU A 173 5.71 -1.58 -4.53
C LEU A 173 5.64 -2.53 -3.34
N TRP A 174 5.53 -3.85 -3.54
CA TRP A 174 5.22 -4.80 -2.44
C TRP A 174 6.45 -5.51 -1.86
N GLY A 175 7.63 -5.04 -2.26
CA GLY A 175 8.90 -5.41 -1.64
C GLY A 175 9.28 -6.89 -1.67
N PRO A 176 10.35 -7.24 -0.93
CA PRO A 176 10.78 -8.62 -0.76
C PRO A 176 9.80 -9.48 0.06
N GLY A 177 8.98 -8.87 0.93
CA GLY A 177 8.02 -9.56 1.80
C GLY A 177 7.06 -10.48 1.03
N ALA A 178 6.57 -10.05 -0.13
CA ALA A 178 5.73 -10.87 -0.99
C ALA A 178 6.44 -12.15 -1.50
N ARG A 179 7.74 -12.08 -1.81
CA ARG A 179 8.54 -13.27 -2.19
C ARG A 179 8.71 -14.23 -1.02
N LEU A 180 8.99 -13.68 0.17
CA LEU A 180 9.13 -14.48 1.38
C LEU A 180 7.82 -15.15 1.78
N ALA A 181 6.69 -14.46 1.65
CA ALA A 181 5.35 -15.01 1.86
C ALA A 181 5.04 -16.16 0.90
N GLU A 182 5.30 -15.99 -0.40
CA GLU A 182 5.14 -17.08 -1.37
C GLU A 182 5.95 -18.32 -0.98
N LEU A 183 7.22 -18.15 -0.64
CA LEU A 183 8.10 -19.26 -0.26
C LEU A 183 7.62 -19.94 1.02
N ALA A 184 7.24 -19.16 2.03
CA ALA A 184 6.77 -19.68 3.30
C ALA A 184 5.47 -20.48 3.14
N VAL A 185 4.47 -19.95 2.44
CA VAL A 185 3.19 -20.64 2.22
C VAL A 185 3.36 -21.85 1.31
N ARG A 186 4.20 -21.78 0.26
CA ARG A 186 4.49 -22.95 -0.58
C ARG A 186 5.14 -24.10 0.20
N HIS A 187 5.81 -23.79 1.31
CA HIS A 187 6.56 -24.76 2.09
C HIS A 187 5.95 -25.03 3.48
N SER A 188 4.82 -24.41 3.82
CA SER A 188 4.14 -24.59 5.12
C SER A 188 3.70 -26.04 5.33
N ASN A 189 3.24 -26.69 4.25
CA ASN A 189 2.72 -28.06 4.25
C ASN A 189 3.76 -29.09 3.76
N ARG A 190 5.06 -28.74 3.75
CA ARG A 190 6.10 -29.77 3.60
C ARG A 190 6.19 -30.54 4.91
N GLU A 191 5.42 -31.63 4.98
CA GLU A 191 5.31 -32.55 6.13
C GLU A 191 6.65 -33.17 6.56
N ASP A 192 7.73 -33.01 5.78
CA ASP A 192 8.96 -33.76 5.94
C ASP A 192 10.21 -32.86 6.11
N LEU A 193 10.07 -31.77 6.87
CA LEU A 193 11.22 -31.01 7.34
C LEU A 193 12.17 -31.88 8.19
N ASP A 194 11.61 -32.81 8.96
CA ASP A 194 12.36 -33.79 9.75
C ASP A 194 13.10 -34.78 8.85
N HIS A 195 12.47 -35.34 7.82
CA HIS A 195 13.14 -36.22 6.86
C HIS A 195 14.20 -35.50 6.03
N TYR A 196 13.98 -34.23 5.67
CA TYR A 196 15.01 -33.41 5.03
C TYR A 196 16.19 -33.14 5.97
N ALA A 197 15.94 -32.87 7.26
CA ALA A 197 16.98 -32.66 8.25
C ALA A 197 17.74 -33.94 8.59
N GLU A 198 17.05 -35.08 8.68
CA GLU A 198 17.64 -36.41 8.87
C GLU A 198 18.51 -36.81 7.67
N ALA A 199 18.00 -36.63 6.44
CA ALA A 199 18.77 -36.89 5.22
C ALA A 199 20.04 -36.01 5.15
N LEU A 200 19.94 -34.73 5.53
CA LEU A 200 21.09 -33.83 5.58
C LEU A 200 22.10 -34.24 6.67
N LEU A 201 21.62 -34.69 7.84
CA LEU A 201 22.48 -35.16 8.93
C LEU A 201 23.19 -36.47 8.57
N GLU A 202 22.53 -37.38 7.86
CA GLU A 202 23.11 -38.65 7.39
C GLU A 202 24.16 -38.42 6.29
N GLU A 203 23.96 -37.41 5.44
CA GLU A 203 24.92 -36.99 4.40
C GLU A 203 26.16 -36.29 4.98
N VAL A 204 26.00 -35.49 6.06
CA VAL A 204 27.12 -34.81 6.74
C VAL A 204 27.88 -35.73 7.70
N SER A 205 27.26 -36.81 8.16
CA SER A 205 27.88 -37.78 9.08
C SER A 205 28.64 -38.91 8.38
N ASN A 206 28.55 -39.00 7.05
CA ASN A 206 29.34 -39.90 6.19
C ASN A 206 30.54 -39.16 5.56
#